data_AF-V5BZB1-F1
#
_entry.id   AF-V5BZB1-F1
#
_cell.length_a   1.000
_cell.length_b   1.000
_cell.length_c   1.000
_cell.angle_alpha   90.00
_cell.angle_beta   90.00
_cell.angle_gamma   90.00
#
_symmetry.space_group_name_H-M   'P 1'
#
loop_
_entity.id
_entity.type
_entity.pdbx_description
1 polymer ?
#
loop_
_entity_poly.entity_id
_entity_poly.type
_entity_poly.pdbx_seq_one_letter_code
_entity_poly.pdbx_strand_id
1 'polypeptide(L)'
;MTTLNQFLVPLLLLGMYAANAYGDEHSTKPCLPYSTKLSDLKLQQPPRHVLLVPLLSGDQDIDENPRWPEQPARALGAFYRNRFGMHVKQLRDVWSWSDYFQQVEQLVQQGASFDRIVFISHGGYDGPILKNAMYVQEHKITGSTGELLFLSEAQPGLKNELTITYDTEKNRLFNDYMAAHWKDLASMEFDAIWQQLTGLEKQIQPLDNLCYQRNCSAERLALRPTEQRDYQRHLCELICRKSLFKIKKSVEVSTERFFHFITSLNSLLIADGLIFFGACNPGSVAPVKGVQKDETELLINSTLAGGPHMSYVHLVSDASGHIVSGPVGESSGEDVVKRIIQFESNRPQHHLCIVLPTIK
;
A
#
# COMPACT_ATOMS: atom_id res chain seq x y z
N MET A 1 -16.04 3.58 53.03
CA MET A 1 -16.23 4.08 51.65
C MET A 1 -14.93 3.87 50.90
N THR A 2 -14.67 2.63 50.50
CA THR A 2 -13.36 2.24 49.95
C THR A 2 -13.53 0.85 49.35
N THR A 3 -14.05 0.77 48.11
CA THR A 3 -13.99 -0.42 47.23
C THR A 3 -14.76 -0.17 45.92
N LEU A 4 -14.32 0.80 45.10
CA LEU A 4 -14.77 0.87 43.70
C LEU A 4 -13.63 1.06 42.69
N ASN A 5 -12.38 1.27 43.14
CA ASN A 5 -11.25 1.61 42.27
C ASN A 5 -10.24 0.47 42.02
N GLN A 6 -10.51 -0.76 42.46
CA GLN A 6 -9.58 -1.89 42.27
C GLN A 6 -9.91 -2.80 41.08
N PHE A 7 -11.04 -2.59 40.39
CA PHE A 7 -11.45 -3.41 39.23
C PHE A 7 -11.23 -2.74 37.86
N LEU A 8 -10.83 -1.46 37.81
CA LEU A 8 -10.57 -0.74 36.55
C LEU A 8 -9.12 -0.90 36.06
N VAL A 9 -8.17 -1.15 36.96
CA VAL A 9 -6.75 -1.31 36.61
C VAL A 9 -6.44 -2.61 35.86
N PRO A 10 -7.03 -3.79 36.17
CA PRO A 10 -6.77 -4.99 35.37
C PRO A 10 -7.50 -4.99 34.02
N LEU A 11 -8.61 -4.25 33.88
CA LEU A 11 -9.28 -4.06 32.58
C LEU A 11 -8.51 -3.12 31.65
N LEU A 12 -7.87 -2.09 32.19
CA LEU A 12 -6.97 -1.20 31.44
C LEU A 12 -5.62 -1.87 31.09
N LEU A 13 -5.19 -2.88 31.86
CA LEU A 13 -4.00 -3.68 31.56
C LEU A 13 -4.27 -4.84 30.59
N LEU A 14 -5.53 -5.25 30.39
CA LEU A 14 -5.93 -6.20 29.33
C LEU A 14 -5.96 -5.55 27.93
N GLY A 15 -5.88 -4.23 27.82
CA GLY A 15 -5.70 -3.50 26.56
C GLY A 15 -4.24 -3.34 26.10
N MET A 16 -3.26 -3.78 26.90
CA MET A 16 -1.82 -3.67 26.59
C MET A 16 -1.15 -5.01 26.21
N TYR A 17 -1.91 -6.10 26.21
CA TYR A 17 -1.51 -7.33 25.53
C TYR A 17 -2.19 -7.36 24.17
N ALA A 18 -1.72 -6.50 23.26
CA ALA A 18 -1.68 -6.92 21.86
C ALA A 18 -0.81 -8.18 21.88
N ALA A 19 -1.46 -9.34 21.91
CA ALA A 19 -0.79 -10.62 21.77
C ALA A 19 0.16 -10.45 20.59
N ASN A 20 1.44 -10.69 20.87
CA ASN A 20 2.49 -10.64 19.89
C ASN A 20 2.08 -11.65 18.81
N ALA A 21 1.45 -11.19 17.73
CA ALA A 21 0.76 -12.03 16.73
C ALA A 21 1.73 -12.94 15.94
N TYR A 22 3.02 -12.84 16.26
CA TYR A 22 4.09 -13.74 15.87
C TYR A 22 4.21 -15.00 16.75
N GLY A 23 3.34 -15.20 17.75
CA GLY A 23 3.40 -16.31 18.69
C GLY A 23 2.33 -17.40 18.55
N ASP A 24 1.24 -17.16 17.81
CA ASP A 24 0.19 -18.17 17.63
C ASP A 24 0.47 -19.03 16.39
N GLU A 25 0.65 -20.34 16.59
CA GLU A 25 0.78 -21.36 15.52
C GLU A 25 -0.41 -21.37 14.54
N HIS A 26 -1.50 -20.66 14.83
CA HIS A 26 -2.69 -20.55 13.99
C HIS A 26 -2.68 -19.32 13.07
N SER A 27 -1.89 -18.27 13.35
CA SER A 27 -1.71 -17.10 12.49
C SER A 27 -0.54 -17.26 11.50
N THR A 28 0.16 -18.40 11.52
CA THR A 28 1.36 -18.69 10.73
C THR A 28 1.13 -19.68 9.59
N LYS A 29 0.00 -19.63 8.87
CA LYS A 29 -0.05 -20.25 7.54
C LYS A 29 0.27 -19.16 6.52
N PRO A 30 1.56 -18.89 6.22
CA PRO A 30 1.90 -18.13 5.03
C PRO A 30 1.18 -18.78 3.85
N CYS A 31 0.78 -17.97 2.86
CA CYS A 31 0.26 -18.39 1.56
C CYS A 31 0.66 -19.84 1.25
N LEU A 32 -0.31 -20.75 1.24
CA LEU A 32 -0.10 -22.21 1.27
C LEU A 32 1.16 -22.62 0.47
N PRO A 33 2.12 -23.35 1.09
CA PRO A 33 3.35 -23.70 0.41
C PRO A 33 3.08 -24.64 -0.77
N TYR A 34 3.43 -24.18 -1.97
CA TYR A 34 4.06 -24.95 -3.05
C TYR A 34 3.36 -26.20 -3.63
N SER A 35 2.06 -26.20 -3.91
CA SER A 35 1.53 -27.17 -4.91
C SER A 35 0.12 -26.93 -5.45
N THR A 36 -0.61 -25.91 -4.99
CA THR A 36 -2.03 -25.75 -5.34
C THR A 36 -2.20 -25.59 -6.84
N LYS A 37 -2.97 -26.50 -7.42
CA LYS A 37 -3.41 -26.47 -8.82
C LYS A 37 -4.82 -25.93 -8.89
N LEU A 38 -5.22 -25.47 -10.06
CA LEU A 38 -6.60 -25.02 -10.29
C LEU A 38 -7.63 -26.13 -10.03
N SER A 39 -7.28 -27.39 -10.31
CA SER A 39 -8.14 -28.57 -10.04
C SER A 39 -8.35 -28.86 -8.56
N ASP A 40 -7.47 -28.34 -7.69
CA ASP A 40 -7.62 -28.49 -6.24
C ASP A 40 -8.67 -27.49 -5.72
N LEU A 41 -9.02 -26.50 -6.53
CA LEU A 41 -10.04 -25.51 -6.25
C LEU A 41 -11.37 -25.98 -6.85
N LYS A 42 -12.46 -25.91 -6.07
CA LYS A 42 -13.82 -26.26 -6.50
C LYS A 42 -14.43 -25.16 -7.37
N LEU A 43 -13.74 -24.79 -8.45
CA LEU A 43 -14.12 -23.73 -9.38
C LEU A 43 -14.80 -24.30 -10.63
N GLN A 44 -15.72 -23.55 -11.22
CA GLN A 44 -16.24 -23.84 -12.54
C GLN A 44 -15.12 -23.89 -13.59
N GLN A 45 -15.09 -25.00 -14.34
CA GLN A 45 -14.17 -25.24 -15.46
C GLN A 45 -14.91 -25.83 -16.68
N PRO A 46 -14.57 -25.43 -17.91
CA PRO A 46 -13.73 -24.26 -18.25
C PRO A 46 -14.43 -22.93 -17.89
N PRO A 47 -13.69 -21.84 -17.63
CA PRO A 47 -14.29 -20.51 -17.42
C PRO A 47 -15.09 -20.11 -18.66
N ARG A 48 -16.14 -19.28 -18.54
CA ARG A 48 -17.00 -18.83 -19.66
C ARG A 48 -16.87 -17.34 -19.98
N HIS A 49 -16.79 -16.53 -18.95
CA HIS A 49 -16.70 -15.08 -18.99
C HIS A 49 -15.49 -14.64 -18.16
N VAL A 50 -14.58 -13.90 -18.78
CA VAL A 50 -13.39 -13.35 -18.12
C VAL A 50 -13.39 -11.84 -18.25
N LEU A 51 -13.18 -11.15 -17.13
CA LEU A 51 -12.95 -9.72 -17.08
C LEU A 51 -11.47 -9.44 -16.85
N LEU A 52 -10.86 -8.65 -17.74
CA LEU A 52 -9.50 -8.15 -17.61
C LEU A 52 -9.54 -6.66 -17.23
N VAL A 53 -8.82 -6.29 -16.19
CA VAL A 53 -8.79 -4.94 -15.60
C VAL A 53 -7.35 -4.43 -15.60
N PRO A 54 -6.86 -3.90 -16.74
CA PRO A 54 -5.57 -3.22 -16.78
C PRO A 54 -5.66 -1.87 -16.07
N LEU A 55 -4.81 -1.66 -15.06
CA LEU A 55 -4.74 -0.47 -14.21
C LEU A 55 -3.59 0.42 -14.66
N LEU A 56 -3.92 1.53 -15.31
CA LEU A 56 -2.94 2.40 -15.96
C LEU A 56 -2.31 3.35 -14.94
N SER A 57 -0.99 3.49 -14.99
CA SER A 57 -0.25 4.37 -14.07
C SER A 57 0.80 5.14 -14.85
N GLY A 58 0.70 6.46 -14.87
CA GLY A 58 1.72 7.33 -15.45
C GLY A 58 2.46 8.06 -14.35
N ASP A 59 3.76 7.84 -14.25
CA ASP A 59 4.63 8.67 -13.43
C ASP A 59 5.48 9.60 -14.28
N GLN A 60 5.57 10.86 -13.88
CA GLN A 60 6.32 11.86 -14.67
C GLN A 60 7.83 11.64 -14.57
N ASP A 61 8.26 10.97 -13.49
CA ASP A 61 9.67 10.77 -13.14
C ASP A 61 10.20 9.37 -13.51
N ILE A 62 9.35 8.51 -14.08
CA ILE A 62 9.72 7.15 -14.51
C ILE A 62 9.49 7.05 -16.02
N ASP A 63 10.54 6.68 -16.77
CA ASP A 63 10.46 6.35 -18.19
C ASP A 63 9.83 4.95 -18.39
N GLU A 64 8.63 4.78 -17.88
CA GLU A 64 7.81 3.57 -18.02
C GLU A 64 6.57 3.90 -18.84
N ASN A 65 6.22 3.02 -19.78
CA ASN A 65 5.00 3.18 -20.56
C ASN A 65 3.77 3.06 -19.65
N PRO A 66 2.95 4.11 -19.46
CA PRO A 66 1.80 4.06 -18.56
C PRO A 66 0.73 3.04 -18.93
N ARG A 67 0.74 2.60 -20.20
CA ARG A 67 -0.18 1.62 -20.77
C ARG A 67 0.41 0.21 -20.83
N TRP A 68 1.55 -0.04 -20.19
CA TRP A 68 2.14 -1.39 -20.14
C TRP A 68 1.14 -2.49 -19.73
N PRO A 69 0.17 -2.29 -18.81
CA PRO A 69 -0.75 -3.35 -18.37
C PRO A 69 -1.69 -3.86 -19.49
N GLU A 70 -1.91 -3.06 -20.54
CA GLU A 70 -2.74 -3.44 -21.66
C GLU A 70 -2.12 -4.57 -22.49
N GLN A 71 -0.79 -4.66 -22.57
CA GLN A 71 -0.13 -5.70 -23.35
C GLN A 71 -0.31 -7.10 -22.71
N PRO A 72 -0.04 -7.30 -21.40
CA PRO A 72 -0.42 -8.52 -20.68
C PRO A 72 -1.91 -8.82 -20.79
N ALA A 73 -2.79 -7.81 -20.70
CA ALA A 73 -4.24 -8.01 -20.87
C ALA A 73 -4.58 -8.57 -22.25
N ARG A 74 -3.98 -8.04 -23.32
CA ARG A 74 -4.15 -8.58 -24.67
C ARG A 74 -3.67 -10.03 -24.78
N ALA A 75 -2.51 -10.35 -24.20
CA ALA A 75 -1.95 -11.71 -24.22
C ALA A 75 -2.86 -12.71 -23.48
N LEU A 76 -3.31 -12.36 -22.28
CA LEU A 76 -4.24 -13.19 -21.50
C LEU A 76 -5.60 -13.32 -22.20
N GLY A 77 -6.11 -12.23 -22.79
CA GLY A 77 -7.35 -12.28 -23.55
C GLY A 77 -7.26 -13.19 -24.78
N ALA A 78 -6.14 -13.18 -25.49
CA ALA A 78 -5.89 -14.12 -26.57
C ALA A 78 -5.80 -15.57 -26.06
N PHE A 79 -5.11 -15.80 -24.94
CA PHE A 79 -5.05 -17.11 -24.30
C PHE A 79 -6.44 -17.65 -23.95
N TYR A 80 -7.26 -16.89 -23.22
CA TYR A 80 -8.59 -17.36 -22.81
C TYR A 80 -9.51 -17.63 -24.01
N ARG A 81 -9.50 -16.77 -25.03
CA ARG A 81 -10.27 -16.99 -26.27
C ARG A 81 -9.82 -18.24 -27.02
N ASN A 82 -8.51 -18.41 -27.22
CA ASN A 82 -7.97 -19.49 -28.03
C ASN A 82 -8.00 -20.84 -27.31
N ARG A 83 -7.72 -20.86 -26.01
CA ARG A 83 -7.64 -22.08 -25.21
C ARG A 83 -9.01 -22.62 -24.83
N PHE A 84 -9.94 -21.73 -24.49
CA PHE A 84 -11.22 -22.13 -23.93
C PHE A 84 -12.42 -21.75 -24.82
N GLY A 85 -12.27 -20.87 -25.81
CA GLY A 85 -13.40 -20.43 -26.66
C GLY A 85 -14.31 -19.39 -25.98
N MET A 86 -13.74 -18.55 -25.12
CA MET A 86 -14.51 -17.80 -24.10
C MET A 86 -14.68 -16.33 -24.39
N HIS A 87 -15.71 -15.74 -23.77
CA HIS A 87 -15.97 -14.32 -23.88
C HIS A 87 -15.07 -13.55 -22.90
N VAL A 88 -14.17 -12.74 -23.46
CA VAL A 88 -13.25 -11.91 -22.68
C VAL A 88 -13.62 -10.44 -22.85
N LYS A 89 -14.02 -9.80 -21.75
CA LYS A 89 -14.19 -8.34 -21.63
C LYS A 89 -12.92 -7.75 -21.04
N GLN A 90 -12.51 -6.59 -21.55
CA GLN A 90 -11.40 -5.81 -20.98
C GLN A 90 -11.92 -4.40 -20.67
N LEU A 91 -11.69 -3.92 -19.44
CA LEU A 91 -11.90 -2.51 -19.09
C LEU A 91 -10.83 -1.66 -19.78
N ARG A 92 -11.18 -0.43 -20.14
CA ARG A 92 -10.27 0.47 -20.88
C ARG A 92 -10.06 1.75 -20.10
N ASP A 93 -8.88 2.34 -20.25
CA ASP A 93 -8.59 3.67 -19.71
C ASP A 93 -8.90 3.83 -18.21
N VAL A 94 -8.56 2.81 -17.40
CA VAL A 94 -8.72 2.85 -15.94
C VAL A 94 -7.47 3.51 -15.33
N TRP A 95 -7.55 4.82 -15.10
CA TRP A 95 -6.46 5.63 -14.51
C TRP A 95 -6.66 5.89 -13.02
N SER A 96 -7.89 5.78 -12.54
CA SER A 96 -8.29 5.96 -11.14
C SER A 96 -9.30 4.90 -10.70
N TRP A 97 -9.45 4.73 -9.38
CA TRP A 97 -10.47 3.82 -8.83
C TRP A 97 -11.88 4.31 -9.18
N SER A 98 -12.08 5.62 -9.34
CA SER A 98 -13.33 6.20 -9.85
C SER A 98 -13.65 5.72 -11.28
N ASP A 99 -12.66 5.67 -12.18
CA ASP A 99 -12.86 5.15 -13.55
C ASP A 99 -13.24 3.66 -13.53
N TYR A 100 -12.61 2.90 -12.64
CA TYR A 100 -12.96 1.50 -12.40
C TYR A 100 -14.42 1.39 -11.95
N PHE A 101 -14.82 2.09 -10.88
CA PHE A 101 -16.18 2.00 -10.34
C PHE A 101 -17.25 2.41 -11.37
N GLN A 102 -17.01 3.47 -12.13
CA GLN A 102 -17.93 3.91 -13.19
C GLN A 102 -18.12 2.84 -14.27
N GLN A 103 -17.06 2.16 -14.70
CA GLN A 103 -17.16 1.10 -15.69
C GLN A 103 -17.79 -0.18 -15.11
N VAL A 104 -17.51 -0.51 -13.86
CA VAL A 104 -18.14 -1.63 -13.17
C VAL A 104 -19.64 -1.42 -13.03
N GLU A 105 -20.09 -0.22 -12.66
CA GLU A 105 -21.51 0.10 -12.56
C GLU A 105 -22.24 -0.16 -13.89
N GLN A 106 -21.66 0.23 -15.01
CA GLN A 106 -22.22 -0.04 -16.35
C GLN A 106 -22.32 -1.54 -16.65
N LEU A 107 -21.32 -2.33 -16.25
CA LEU A 107 -21.35 -3.79 -16.42
C LEU A 107 -22.41 -4.46 -15.54
N VAL A 108 -22.56 -3.99 -14.30
CA VAL A 108 -23.59 -4.48 -13.36
C VAL A 108 -24.99 -4.17 -13.89
N GLN A 109 -25.22 -2.96 -14.42
CA GLN A 109 -26.50 -2.59 -15.06
C GLN A 109 -26.83 -3.46 -16.28
N GLN A 110 -25.82 -4.00 -16.96
CA GLN A 110 -25.97 -4.95 -18.08
C GLN A 110 -26.18 -6.39 -17.62
N GLY A 111 -26.15 -6.66 -16.31
CA GLY A 111 -26.27 -8.02 -15.75
C GLY A 111 -25.06 -8.90 -16.06
N ALA A 112 -23.88 -8.31 -16.31
CA ALA A 112 -22.68 -9.06 -16.62
C ALA A 112 -22.16 -9.81 -15.38
N SER A 113 -21.79 -11.08 -15.57
CA SER A 113 -21.14 -11.89 -14.53
C SER A 113 -19.94 -12.65 -15.10
N PHE A 114 -18.92 -12.84 -14.27
CA PHE A 114 -17.61 -13.35 -14.67
C PHE A 114 -17.14 -14.51 -13.79
N ASP A 115 -16.56 -15.54 -14.42
CA ASP A 115 -15.90 -16.65 -13.71
C ASP A 115 -14.51 -16.26 -13.21
N ARG A 116 -13.88 -15.29 -13.90
CA ARG A 116 -12.54 -14.76 -13.59
C ARG A 116 -12.55 -13.24 -13.69
N ILE A 117 -12.02 -12.58 -12.66
CA ILE A 117 -11.65 -11.16 -12.72
C ILE A 117 -10.14 -11.08 -12.54
N VAL A 118 -9.44 -10.48 -13.50
CA VAL A 118 -7.97 -10.37 -13.51
C VAL A 118 -7.58 -8.90 -13.52
N PHE A 119 -7.07 -8.41 -12.40
CA PHE A 119 -6.40 -7.10 -12.35
C PHE A 119 -4.97 -7.24 -12.85
N ILE A 120 -4.50 -6.27 -13.61
CA ILE A 120 -3.12 -6.21 -14.13
C ILE A 120 -2.60 -4.82 -13.82
N SER A 121 -1.60 -4.72 -12.95
CA SER A 121 -1.21 -3.45 -12.33
C SER A 121 0.20 -3.48 -11.78
N HIS A 122 0.67 -2.36 -11.22
CA HIS A 122 1.75 -2.40 -10.24
C HIS A 122 1.29 -3.13 -8.96
N GLY A 123 2.24 -3.69 -8.23
CA GLY A 123 2.01 -4.43 -6.99
C GLY A 123 2.26 -3.59 -5.73
N GLY A 124 1.38 -3.75 -4.75
CA GLY A 124 1.59 -3.30 -3.38
C GLY A 124 1.80 -4.49 -2.44
N TYR A 125 1.06 -4.51 -1.33
CA TYR A 125 0.94 -5.65 -0.40
C TYR A 125 0.23 -6.87 -1.04
N ASP A 126 0.81 -7.42 -2.10
CA ASP A 126 0.29 -8.50 -2.96
C ASP A 126 -1.05 -8.20 -3.66
N GLY A 127 -1.49 -6.94 -3.63
CA GLY A 127 -2.72 -6.45 -4.24
C GLY A 127 -2.47 -5.43 -5.34
N PRO A 128 -3.52 -5.05 -6.10
CA PRO A 128 -3.39 -4.12 -7.19
C PRO A 128 -3.20 -2.70 -6.66
N ILE A 129 -2.19 -2.00 -7.19
CA ILE A 129 -2.01 -0.56 -7.00
C ILE A 129 -2.45 0.17 -8.26
N LEU A 130 -3.16 1.26 -8.05
CA LEU A 130 -3.34 2.33 -9.02
C LEU A 130 -2.71 3.60 -8.42
N LYS A 131 -2.22 4.52 -9.25
CA LYS A 131 -1.50 5.71 -8.76
C LYS A 131 -2.30 6.42 -7.65
N ASN A 132 -1.59 6.87 -6.60
CA ASN A 132 -2.17 7.58 -5.46
C ASN A 132 -3.09 8.71 -5.94
N ALA A 133 -4.40 8.52 -5.83
CA ALA A 133 -5.34 9.61 -5.94
C ALA A 133 -5.37 10.29 -4.58
N MET A 134 -4.78 11.48 -4.46
CA MET A 134 -5.05 12.34 -3.32
C MET A 134 -6.52 12.72 -3.33
N TYR A 135 -7.20 12.50 -2.22
CA TYR A 135 -8.63 12.80 -2.12
C TYR A 135 -8.97 13.68 -0.91
N VAL A 136 -8.06 13.84 0.06
CA VAL A 136 -8.17 14.86 1.10
C VAL A 136 -6.85 15.59 1.27
N GLN A 137 -6.97 16.91 1.41
CA GLN A 137 -5.87 17.81 1.70
C GLN A 137 -6.38 18.88 2.66
N GLU A 138 -5.98 18.79 3.92
CA GLU A 138 -6.45 19.70 4.96
C GLU A 138 -5.29 20.43 5.61
N HIS A 139 -5.45 21.74 5.80
CA HIS A 139 -4.56 22.55 6.64
C HIS A 139 -5.40 23.14 7.76
N LYS A 140 -5.05 22.82 9.01
CA LYS A 140 -5.73 23.31 10.21
C LYS A 140 -4.73 23.99 11.11
N ILE A 141 -5.13 25.12 11.68
CA ILE A 141 -4.37 25.80 12.73
C ILE A 141 -5.24 25.83 13.98
N THR A 142 -4.76 25.20 15.05
CA THR A 142 -5.43 25.15 16.35
C THR A 142 -4.48 25.68 17.41
N GLY A 143 -4.74 26.89 17.91
CA GLY A 143 -3.82 27.58 18.81
C GLY A 143 -2.46 27.81 18.16
N SER A 144 -1.39 27.36 18.81
CA SER A 144 0.00 27.45 18.31
C SER A 144 0.42 26.26 17.43
N THR A 145 -0.50 25.36 17.07
CA THR A 145 -0.19 24.17 16.28
C THR A 145 -0.80 24.26 14.90
N GLY A 146 0.04 24.15 13.87
CA GLY A 146 -0.36 23.92 12.49
C GLY A 146 -0.27 22.43 12.15
N GLU A 147 -1.28 21.92 11.46
CA GLU A 147 -1.37 20.54 11.02
C GLU A 147 -1.77 20.48 9.55
N LEU A 148 -0.96 19.78 8.75
CA LEU A 148 -1.30 19.38 7.39
C LEU A 148 -1.61 17.89 7.38
N LEU A 149 -2.73 17.54 6.77
CA LEU A 149 -3.17 16.17 6.58
C LEU A 149 -3.36 15.92 5.07
N PHE A 150 -2.64 14.94 4.56
CA PHE A 150 -2.79 14.42 3.20
C PHE A 150 -3.31 12.99 3.27
N LEU A 151 -4.46 12.73 2.65
CA LEU A 151 -4.99 11.39 2.48
C LEU A 151 -4.97 11.00 1.01
N SER A 152 -4.36 9.86 0.72
CA SER A 152 -4.32 9.27 -0.61
C SER A 152 -4.64 7.78 -0.54
N GLU A 153 -5.00 7.21 -1.68
CA GLU A 153 -5.28 5.79 -1.80
C GLU A 153 -4.64 5.27 -3.09
N ALA A 154 -3.77 4.28 -2.93
CA ALA A 154 -3.18 3.52 -4.03
C ALA A 154 -3.87 2.17 -4.20
N GLN A 155 -4.08 1.44 -3.11
CA GLN A 155 -4.81 0.18 -3.07
C GLN A 155 -6.22 0.41 -2.51
N PRO A 156 -7.28 -0.21 -3.05
CA PRO A 156 -8.65 0.07 -2.62
C PRO A 156 -8.83 -0.19 -1.13
N GLY A 157 -9.31 0.81 -0.41
CA GLY A 157 -9.55 0.71 1.02
C GLY A 157 -8.29 0.82 1.89
N LEU A 158 -7.09 1.01 1.33
CA LEU A 158 -5.89 1.34 2.09
C LEU A 158 -5.61 2.84 1.98
N LYS A 159 -5.96 3.57 3.03
CA LYS A 159 -5.73 5.00 3.18
C LYS A 159 -4.29 5.24 3.62
N ASN A 160 -3.51 5.86 2.75
CA ASN A 160 -2.22 6.44 3.08
C ASN A 160 -2.46 7.80 3.72
N GLU A 161 -2.02 7.96 4.96
CA GLU A 161 -2.10 9.19 5.73
C GLU A 161 -0.69 9.77 5.91
N LEU A 162 -0.51 11.02 5.49
CA LEU A 162 0.68 11.80 5.76
C LEU A 162 0.30 13.04 6.55
N THR A 163 0.84 13.15 7.76
CA THR A 163 0.55 14.24 8.68
C THR A 163 1.81 15.04 8.98
N ILE A 164 1.78 16.35 8.75
CA ILE A 164 2.85 17.28 9.09
C ILE A 164 2.35 18.20 10.20
N THR A 165 2.97 18.13 11.37
CA THR A 165 2.65 19.00 12.50
C THR A 165 3.79 19.98 12.75
N TYR A 166 3.48 21.23 13.04
CA TYR A 166 4.47 22.26 13.32
C TYR A 166 3.92 23.30 14.31
N ASP A 167 4.82 24.01 14.96
CA ASP A 167 4.50 25.08 15.90
C ASP A 167 4.53 26.43 15.16
N THR A 168 3.40 27.13 15.14
CA THR A 168 3.20 28.38 14.38
C THR A 168 3.96 29.57 15.01
N GLU A 169 4.30 29.49 16.30
CA GLU A 169 5.00 30.54 17.03
C GLU A 169 6.52 30.31 17.07
N LYS A 170 6.96 29.06 16.90
CA LYS A 170 8.37 28.66 17.02
C LYS A 170 9.30 29.33 16.01
N ASN A 171 8.86 29.49 14.77
CA ASN A 171 9.63 30.17 13.73
C ASN A 171 8.70 30.80 12.69
N ARG A 172 8.65 32.14 12.67
CA ARG A 172 7.79 32.92 11.78
C ARG A 172 8.05 32.62 10.30
N LEU A 173 9.31 32.49 9.89
CA LEU A 173 9.65 32.22 8.49
C LEU A 173 9.14 30.83 8.05
N PHE A 174 9.21 29.84 8.93
CA PHE A 174 8.65 28.52 8.66
C PHE A 174 7.13 28.57 8.58
N ASN A 175 6.47 29.27 9.50
CA ASN A 175 5.02 29.42 9.48
C ASN A 175 4.53 30.14 8.21
N ASP A 176 5.18 31.24 7.82
CA ASP A 176 4.86 32.00 6.61
C ASP A 176 5.06 31.12 5.36
N TYR A 177 6.11 30.31 5.33
CA TYR A 177 6.34 29.32 4.27
C TYR A 177 5.22 28.28 4.20
N MET A 178 4.83 27.67 5.34
CA MET A 178 3.77 26.67 5.37
C MET A 178 2.44 27.25 4.91
N ALA A 179 2.11 28.49 5.33
CA ALA A 179 0.90 29.17 4.90
C ALA A 179 0.86 29.42 3.37
N ALA A 180 2.01 29.70 2.75
CA ALA A 180 2.10 29.98 1.32
C ALA A 180 2.19 28.71 0.45
N HIS A 181 2.86 27.66 0.93
CA HIS A 181 3.31 26.54 0.09
C HIS A 181 2.71 25.18 0.45
N TRP A 182 1.83 25.08 1.45
CA TRP A 182 1.27 23.77 1.84
C TRP A 182 0.52 23.05 0.70
N LYS A 183 -0.01 23.80 -0.27
CA LYS A 183 -0.63 23.21 -1.46
C LYS A 183 0.35 22.58 -2.42
N ASP A 184 1.53 23.18 -2.56
CA ASP A 184 2.60 22.67 -3.40
C ASP A 184 3.13 21.35 -2.83
N LEU A 185 3.28 21.29 -1.49
CA LEU A 185 3.70 20.09 -0.77
C LEU A 185 2.77 18.90 -1.02
N ALA A 186 1.48 19.15 -1.24
CA ALA A 186 0.50 18.08 -1.46
C ALA A 186 0.83 17.25 -2.71
N SER A 187 1.25 17.93 -3.78
CA SER A 187 1.56 17.29 -5.07
C SER A 187 2.86 16.49 -5.09
N MET A 188 3.61 16.48 -3.98
CA MET A 188 4.94 15.90 -3.89
C MET A 188 4.92 14.53 -3.22
N GLU A 189 5.83 13.66 -3.65
CA GLU A 189 6.09 12.40 -2.94
C GLU A 189 6.71 12.66 -1.55
N PHE A 190 6.53 11.72 -0.64
CA PHE A 190 6.97 11.83 0.76
C PHE A 190 8.43 12.25 0.90
N ASP A 191 9.34 11.62 0.16
CA ASP A 191 10.78 11.90 0.24
C ASP A 191 11.10 13.33 -0.21
N ALA A 192 10.38 13.84 -1.21
CA ALA A 192 10.54 15.20 -1.69
C ALA A 192 10.05 16.22 -0.65
N ILE A 193 8.88 15.98 -0.03
CA ILE A 193 8.36 16.79 1.08
C ILE A 193 9.39 16.81 2.23
N TRP A 194 9.89 15.64 2.63
CA TRP A 194 10.84 15.52 3.72
C TRP A 194 12.14 16.28 3.44
N GLN A 195 12.70 16.13 2.25
CA GLN A 195 13.91 16.83 1.82
C GLN A 195 13.70 18.35 1.77
N GLN A 196 12.57 18.81 1.23
CA GLN A 196 12.25 20.23 1.11
C GLN A 196 12.09 20.89 2.49
N LEU A 197 11.31 20.28 3.39
CA LEU A 197 11.11 20.83 4.73
C LEU A 197 12.36 20.78 5.59
N THR A 198 13.14 19.69 5.51
CA THR A 198 14.43 19.57 6.20
C THR A 198 15.45 20.57 5.64
N GLY A 199 15.48 20.77 4.32
CA GLY A 199 16.32 21.75 3.65
C GLY A 199 16.00 23.18 4.12
N LEU A 200 14.71 23.52 4.17
CA LEU A 200 14.25 24.80 4.70
C LEU A 200 14.64 24.98 6.16
N GLU A 201 14.39 23.98 7.02
CA GLU A 201 14.77 24.02 8.43
C GLU A 201 16.27 24.26 8.61
N LYS A 202 17.10 23.65 7.76
CA LYS A 202 18.56 23.86 7.79
C LYS A 202 18.96 25.31 7.53
N GLN A 203 18.22 26.00 6.65
CA GLN A 203 18.46 27.38 6.27
C GLN A 203 17.99 28.39 7.32
N ILE A 204 16.81 28.17 7.92
CA ILE A 204 16.13 29.19 8.72
C ILE A 204 16.19 28.97 10.23
N GLN A 205 16.55 27.77 10.69
CA GLN A 205 16.71 27.46 12.11
C GLN A 205 18.20 27.40 12.42
N PRO A 206 18.74 28.09 13.43
CA PRO A 206 20.15 27.90 13.81
C PRO A 206 20.36 26.59 14.60
N LEU A 207 21.58 26.08 14.58
CA LEU A 207 22.02 25.00 15.48
C LEU A 207 22.10 25.52 16.92
N ASP A 208 21.76 24.67 17.88
CA ASP A 208 22.12 24.90 19.28
C ASP A 208 23.64 24.74 19.42
N ASN A 209 24.33 25.89 19.50
CA ASN A 209 25.79 25.94 19.58
C ASN A 209 26.34 25.20 20.80
N LEU A 210 25.64 25.20 21.94
CA LEU A 210 26.10 24.50 23.14
C LEU A 210 25.96 22.99 22.96
N CYS A 211 24.83 22.53 22.39
CA CYS A 211 24.66 21.13 22.02
C CYS A 211 25.73 20.69 21.01
N TYR A 212 25.96 21.51 19.98
CA TYR A 212 26.88 21.17 18.90
C TYR A 212 28.33 21.13 19.39
N GLN A 213 28.76 22.12 20.18
CA GLN A 213 30.10 22.12 20.78
C GLN A 213 30.29 20.91 21.71
N ARG A 214 29.27 20.57 22.51
CA ARG A 214 29.35 19.42 23.43
C ARG A 214 29.47 18.09 22.70
N ASN A 215 28.73 17.89 21.61
CA ASN A 215 28.66 16.60 20.94
C ASN A 215 29.68 16.48 19.78
N CYS A 216 30.07 17.60 19.18
CA CYS A 216 30.60 17.66 17.82
C CYS A 216 31.69 18.75 17.66
N SER A 217 32.39 19.09 18.73
CA SER A 217 33.55 19.98 18.67
C SER A 217 34.60 19.47 17.66
N ALA A 218 35.44 20.38 17.17
CA ALA A 218 36.53 20.04 16.26
C ALA A 218 37.43 18.92 16.83
N GLU A 219 37.69 18.94 18.13
CA GLU A 219 38.44 17.91 18.85
C GLU A 219 37.73 16.55 18.80
N ARG A 220 36.42 16.50 19.05
CA ARG A 220 35.64 15.25 19.01
C ARG A 220 35.51 14.67 17.60
N LEU A 221 35.36 15.54 16.60
CA LEU A 221 35.32 15.12 15.19
C LEU A 221 36.70 14.65 14.71
N ALA A 222 37.79 15.25 15.18
CA ALA A 222 39.14 14.83 14.84
C ALA A 222 39.47 13.40 15.31
N LEU A 223 38.88 12.96 16.43
CA LEU A 223 39.01 11.59 16.95
C LEU A 223 38.30 10.53 16.10
N ARG A 224 37.46 10.92 15.11
CA ARG A 224 36.78 9.99 14.21
C ARG A 224 37.58 9.75 12.92
N PRO A 225 37.50 8.55 12.34
CA PRO A 225 38.03 8.29 10.99
C PRO A 225 37.46 9.27 9.98
N THR A 226 38.27 9.73 9.02
CA THR A 226 37.89 10.76 8.03
C THR A 226 36.58 10.44 7.32
N GLU A 227 36.39 9.17 6.92
CA GLU A 227 35.19 8.67 6.23
C GLU A 227 33.91 8.78 7.09
N GLN A 228 34.03 8.81 8.41
CA GLN A 228 32.89 8.91 9.34
C GLN A 228 32.65 10.34 9.84
N ARG A 229 33.58 11.28 9.59
CA ARG A 229 33.46 12.65 10.12
C ARG A 229 32.25 13.37 9.55
N ASP A 230 31.97 13.23 8.26
CA ASP A 230 30.85 13.91 7.63
C ASP A 230 29.50 13.32 8.06
N TYR A 231 29.43 11.99 8.19
CA TYR A 231 28.25 11.32 8.77
C TYR A 231 28.00 11.74 10.22
N GLN A 232 29.05 11.80 11.04
CA GLN A 232 28.95 12.28 12.42
C GLN A 232 28.51 13.74 12.47
N ARG A 233 29.05 14.59 11.60
CA ARG A 233 28.67 16.02 11.50
C ARG A 233 27.19 16.16 11.12
N HIS A 234 26.70 15.31 10.23
CA HIS A 234 25.28 15.26 9.86
C HIS A 234 24.37 14.85 11.04
N LEU A 235 24.71 13.78 11.77
CA LEU A 235 23.94 13.36 12.96
C LEU A 235 23.90 14.44 14.04
N CYS A 236 25.04 15.11 14.23
CA CYS A 236 25.19 16.23 15.13
C CYS A 236 24.27 17.40 14.79
N GLU A 237 24.20 17.77 13.52
CA GLU A 237 23.27 18.79 13.04
C GLU A 237 21.82 18.39 13.29
N LEU A 238 21.48 17.11 13.08
CA LEU A 238 20.13 16.60 13.28
C LEU A 238 19.71 16.59 14.75
N ILE A 239 20.62 16.23 15.67
CA ILE A 239 20.36 16.19 17.11
C ILE A 239 20.32 17.61 17.71
N CYS A 240 21.25 18.47 17.29
CA CYS A 240 21.42 19.81 17.89
C CYS A 240 20.57 20.89 17.23
N ARG A 241 19.80 20.56 16.20
CA ARG A 241 18.80 21.47 15.62
C ARG A 241 17.44 21.18 16.25
N LYS A 242 16.79 22.22 16.75
CA LYS A 242 15.41 22.10 17.24
C LYS A 242 14.47 21.95 16.05
N SER A 243 13.94 20.74 15.84
CA SER A 243 13.01 20.43 14.75
C SER A 243 11.84 21.42 14.70
N LEU A 244 11.54 21.99 13.53
CA LEU A 244 10.42 22.91 13.30
C LEU A 244 9.11 22.18 12.99
N PHE A 245 9.20 20.93 12.56
CA PHE A 245 8.05 20.10 12.22
C PHE A 245 8.25 18.66 12.72
N LYS A 246 7.18 17.89 12.67
CA LYS A 246 7.18 16.43 12.74
C LYS A 246 6.35 15.91 11.58
N ILE A 247 6.88 14.91 10.89
CA ILE A 247 6.14 14.18 9.86
C ILE A 247 5.76 12.81 10.41
N LYS A 248 4.55 12.36 10.10
CA LYS A 248 4.09 11.00 10.39
C LYS A 248 3.47 10.44 9.13
N LYS A 249 3.87 9.24 8.73
CA LYS A 249 3.21 8.44 7.71
C LYS A 249 2.53 7.27 8.39
N SER A 250 1.33 6.91 7.94
CA SER A 250 0.65 5.69 8.36
C SER A 250 -0.28 5.19 7.27
N VAL A 251 -0.45 3.88 7.20
CA VAL A 251 -1.49 3.24 6.37
C VAL A 251 -2.60 2.73 7.28
N GLU A 252 -3.83 3.14 6.99
CA GLU A 252 -5.02 2.72 7.70
C GLU A 252 -6.02 2.08 6.73
N VAL A 253 -6.82 1.12 7.20
CA VAL A 253 -7.89 0.57 6.36
C VAL A 253 -9.12 1.47 6.44
N SER A 254 -9.52 2.04 5.31
CA SER A 254 -10.81 2.71 5.15
C SER A 254 -11.89 1.68 4.91
N THR A 255 -12.66 1.38 5.95
CA THR A 255 -13.75 0.39 5.93
C THR A 255 -14.74 0.64 4.80
N GLU A 256 -15.20 1.88 4.63
CA GLU A 256 -16.17 2.25 3.60
C GLU A 256 -15.64 1.99 2.19
N ARG A 257 -14.44 2.49 1.88
CA ARG A 257 -13.82 2.36 0.56
C ARG A 257 -13.47 0.91 0.24
N PHE A 258 -13.00 0.17 1.25
CA PHE A 258 -12.76 -1.26 1.13
C PHE A 258 -14.05 -2.02 0.80
N PHE A 259 -15.13 -1.80 1.55
CA PHE A 259 -16.40 -2.50 1.29
C PHE A 259 -17.06 -2.07 -0.01
N HIS A 260 -16.86 -0.83 -0.48
CA HIS A 260 -17.30 -0.42 -1.80
C HIS A 260 -16.58 -1.24 -2.89
N PHE A 261 -15.25 -1.43 -2.76
CA PHE A 261 -14.49 -2.30 -3.66
C PHE A 261 -14.98 -3.76 -3.61
N ILE A 262 -15.16 -4.33 -2.43
CA ILE A 262 -15.69 -5.70 -2.27
C ILE A 262 -17.09 -5.84 -2.88
N THR A 263 -17.98 -4.88 -2.64
CA THR A 263 -19.34 -4.89 -3.21
C THR A 263 -19.28 -4.84 -4.74
N SER A 264 -18.37 -4.05 -5.31
CA SER A 264 -18.17 -4.00 -6.77
C SER A 264 -17.71 -5.34 -7.33
N LEU A 265 -16.80 -6.04 -6.64
CA LEU A 265 -16.31 -7.37 -7.04
C LEU A 265 -17.43 -8.41 -6.98
N ASN A 266 -18.14 -8.48 -5.86
CA ASN A 266 -19.22 -9.45 -5.64
C ASN A 266 -20.40 -9.23 -6.62
N SER A 267 -20.60 -8.01 -7.11
CA SER A 267 -21.62 -7.71 -8.11
C SER A 267 -21.26 -8.20 -9.52
N LEU A 268 -19.97 -8.45 -9.77
CA LEU A 268 -19.46 -8.91 -11.07
C LEU A 268 -19.10 -10.40 -11.09
N LEU A 269 -18.76 -10.98 -9.94
CA LEU A 269 -18.25 -12.34 -9.86
C LEU A 269 -19.38 -13.34 -9.59
N ILE A 270 -19.31 -14.51 -10.22
CA ILE A 270 -20.18 -15.63 -9.85
C ILE A 270 -19.77 -16.22 -8.49
N ALA A 271 -20.66 -16.99 -7.86
CA ALA A 271 -20.45 -17.54 -6.51
C ALA A 271 -19.12 -18.28 -6.32
N ASP A 272 -18.71 -19.08 -7.31
CA ASP A 272 -17.46 -19.84 -7.34
C ASP A 272 -16.42 -19.23 -8.30
N GLY A 273 -16.48 -17.91 -8.51
CA GLY A 273 -15.50 -17.22 -9.33
C GLY A 273 -14.17 -17.01 -8.60
N LEU A 274 -13.16 -16.64 -9.38
CA LEU A 274 -11.79 -16.44 -8.93
C LEU A 274 -11.28 -15.02 -9.28
N ILE A 275 -10.65 -14.38 -8.31
CA ILE A 275 -10.03 -13.07 -8.47
C ILE A 275 -8.51 -13.24 -8.56
N PHE A 276 -7.91 -12.68 -9.61
CA PHE A 276 -6.46 -12.60 -9.77
C PHE A 276 -5.99 -11.15 -9.68
N PHE A 277 -4.99 -10.93 -8.84
CA PHE A 277 -4.16 -9.74 -8.82
C PHE A 277 -2.84 -10.06 -9.53
N GLY A 278 -2.77 -9.72 -10.82
CA GLY A 278 -1.56 -9.77 -11.62
C GLY A 278 -0.72 -8.52 -11.39
N ALA A 279 -0.01 -8.49 -10.26
CA ALA A 279 0.76 -7.32 -9.85
C ALA A 279 2.24 -7.43 -10.25
N CYS A 280 2.77 -6.35 -10.83
CA CYS A 280 4.17 -6.17 -11.18
C CYS A 280 4.87 -5.34 -10.10
N ASN A 281 5.89 -5.91 -9.45
CA ASN A 281 6.87 -5.14 -8.70
C ASN A 281 8.12 -5.07 -9.57
N PRO A 282 8.69 -3.89 -9.85
CA PRO A 282 9.87 -3.78 -10.71
C PRO A 282 11.04 -4.58 -10.12
N GLY A 283 11.21 -5.79 -10.65
CA GLY A 283 12.33 -6.68 -10.44
C GLY A 283 13.19 -6.73 -11.69
N SER A 284 14.00 -5.71 -11.86
CA SER A 284 15.24 -5.79 -12.64
C SER A 284 16.30 -5.08 -11.81
N VAL A 285 17.56 -5.51 -11.93
CA VAL A 285 18.73 -5.08 -11.13
C VAL A 285 18.76 -3.56 -10.95
N ALA A 286 18.03 -3.06 -9.96
CA ALA A 286 18.00 -1.66 -9.63
C ALA A 286 19.21 -1.40 -8.74
N PRO A 287 19.90 -0.25 -8.90
CA PRO A 287 20.96 0.14 -7.99
C PRO A 287 20.39 0.05 -6.59
N VAL A 288 21.22 -0.37 -5.63
CA VAL A 288 20.92 -0.39 -4.20
C VAL A 288 20.32 0.96 -3.81
N LYS A 289 18.99 1.12 -3.95
CA LYS A 289 18.24 2.16 -3.26
C LYS A 289 18.42 1.73 -1.81
N GLY A 290 19.25 2.49 -1.11
CA GLY A 290 19.59 2.19 0.28
C GLY A 290 18.30 1.88 1.00
N VAL A 291 18.27 0.73 1.67
CA VAL A 291 17.13 0.18 2.42
C VAL A 291 16.38 1.34 3.06
N GLN A 292 15.31 1.80 2.40
CA GLN A 292 14.34 2.63 3.09
C GLN A 292 13.80 1.69 4.15
N LYS A 293 13.92 2.11 5.42
CA LYS A 293 13.20 1.45 6.49
C LYS A 293 11.72 1.71 6.17
N ASP A 294 11.13 0.85 5.37
CA ASP A 294 9.72 0.55 5.51
C ASP A 294 9.60 0.03 6.93
N GLU A 295 9.22 0.91 7.85
CA GLU A 295 8.59 0.47 9.07
C GLU A 295 7.46 -0.42 8.59
N THR A 296 7.62 -1.74 8.73
CA THR A 296 6.70 -2.75 8.20
C THR A 296 5.27 -2.42 8.65
N GLU A 297 4.51 -1.73 7.80
CA GLU A 297 3.12 -1.34 8.00
C GLU A 297 2.28 -2.58 7.71
N LEU A 298 2.01 -3.39 8.73
CA LEU A 298 1.44 -4.72 8.54
C LEU A 298 -0.08 -4.65 8.56
N LEU A 299 -0.73 -5.12 7.48
CA LEU A 299 -2.19 -5.38 7.40
C LEU A 299 -2.71 -6.31 8.52
N ILE A 300 -1.80 -6.98 9.24
CA ILE A 300 -2.09 -7.86 10.39
C ILE A 300 -2.82 -7.15 11.52
N ASN A 301 -2.77 -5.81 11.58
CA ASN A 301 -3.50 -5.04 12.59
C ASN A 301 -4.97 -4.76 12.20
N SER A 302 -5.39 -5.15 11.00
CA SER A 302 -6.78 -4.99 10.55
C SER A 302 -7.67 -6.11 11.08
N THR A 303 -8.72 -5.77 11.82
CA THR A 303 -9.76 -6.70 12.30
C THR A 303 -10.92 -6.85 11.31
N LEU A 304 -10.85 -6.20 10.14
CA LEU A 304 -11.93 -6.23 9.15
C LEU A 304 -12.18 -7.64 8.61
N ALA A 305 -13.43 -7.90 8.24
CA ALA A 305 -13.91 -9.20 7.75
C ALA A 305 -13.73 -10.42 8.68
N GLY A 306 -13.15 -10.27 9.87
CA GLY A 306 -12.94 -11.38 10.83
C GLY A 306 -11.55 -11.39 11.46
N GLY A 307 -10.56 -10.79 10.77
CA GLY A 307 -9.21 -10.46 11.27
C GLY A 307 -8.35 -11.61 11.82
N PRO A 308 -7.10 -11.32 12.23
CA PRO A 308 -6.14 -10.44 11.54
C PRO A 308 -5.72 -11.00 10.17
N HIS A 309 -5.36 -10.14 9.21
CA HIS A 309 -5.00 -10.55 7.84
C HIS A 309 -3.51 -10.38 7.52
N MET A 310 -2.87 -11.42 6.99
CA MET A 310 -1.43 -11.38 6.67
C MET A 310 -1.08 -10.54 5.44
N SER A 311 -1.97 -10.48 4.46
CA SER A 311 -1.76 -9.70 3.23
C SER A 311 -3.09 -9.26 2.63
N TYR A 312 -3.05 -8.39 1.62
CA TYR A 312 -4.26 -7.83 1.02
C TYR A 312 -5.14 -8.90 0.39
N VAL A 313 -4.54 -9.95 -0.20
CA VAL A 313 -5.30 -11.08 -0.76
C VAL A 313 -6.08 -11.87 0.29
N HIS A 314 -5.58 -11.96 1.53
CA HIS A 314 -6.33 -12.60 2.64
C HIS A 314 -7.53 -11.76 3.04
N LEU A 315 -7.31 -10.46 3.21
CA LEU A 315 -8.37 -9.51 3.54
C LEU A 315 -9.48 -9.51 2.47
N VAL A 316 -9.11 -9.47 1.18
CA VAL A 316 -10.10 -9.52 0.08
C VAL A 316 -10.80 -10.87 0.05
N SER A 317 -10.08 -11.99 0.17
CA SER A 317 -10.66 -13.34 0.15
C SER A 317 -11.74 -13.52 1.22
N ASP A 318 -11.44 -13.14 2.46
CA ASP A 318 -12.38 -13.27 3.56
C ASP A 318 -13.55 -12.26 3.45
N ALA A 319 -13.31 -11.06 2.93
CA ALA A 319 -14.36 -10.06 2.77
C ALA A 319 -15.30 -10.35 1.60
N SER A 320 -14.77 -10.88 0.49
CA SER A 320 -15.55 -11.19 -0.71
C SER A 320 -16.19 -12.56 -0.63
N GLY A 321 -15.65 -13.49 0.17
CA GLY A 321 -16.10 -14.88 0.20
C GLY A 321 -15.69 -15.66 -1.05
N HIS A 322 -14.66 -15.19 -1.77
CA HIS A 322 -14.19 -15.79 -3.01
C HIS A 322 -12.73 -16.18 -2.90
N ILE A 323 -12.28 -17.06 -3.80
CA ILE A 323 -10.87 -17.39 -3.91
C ILE A 323 -10.15 -16.19 -4.52
N VAL A 324 -9.07 -15.76 -3.89
CA VAL A 324 -8.24 -14.64 -4.36
C VAL A 324 -6.81 -15.11 -4.52
N SER A 325 -6.18 -14.69 -5.61
CA SER A 325 -4.77 -14.94 -5.86
C SER A 325 -4.00 -13.64 -6.14
N GLY A 326 -2.79 -13.53 -5.60
CA GLY A 326 -1.86 -12.43 -5.85
C GLY A 326 -0.43 -12.94 -6.06
N PRO A 327 0.50 -12.10 -6.52
CA PRO A 327 1.87 -12.52 -6.79
C PRO A 327 2.61 -12.81 -5.48
N VAL A 328 3.63 -13.67 -5.55
CA VAL A 328 4.66 -13.78 -4.51
C VAL A 328 5.98 -13.31 -5.11
N GLY A 329 6.60 -12.32 -4.45
CA GLY A 329 7.86 -11.72 -4.87
C GLY A 329 7.73 -10.84 -6.11
N GLU A 330 8.88 -10.42 -6.65
CA GLU A 330 8.96 -9.56 -7.83
C GLU A 330 8.36 -10.24 -9.08
N SER A 331 7.78 -9.45 -9.97
CA SER A 331 7.10 -9.95 -11.16
C SER A 331 7.13 -8.90 -12.26
N SER A 332 7.54 -9.26 -13.47
CA SER A 332 7.33 -8.43 -14.66
C SER A 332 5.91 -8.59 -15.23
N GLY A 333 5.53 -7.75 -16.20
CA GLY A 333 4.27 -7.95 -16.94
C GLY A 333 4.22 -9.29 -17.70
N GLU A 334 5.34 -9.81 -18.17
CA GLU A 334 5.43 -11.13 -18.82
C GLU A 334 5.26 -12.27 -17.81
N ASP A 335 5.82 -12.11 -16.60
CA ASP A 335 5.65 -13.07 -15.51
C ASP A 335 4.19 -13.17 -15.07
N VAL A 336 3.45 -12.05 -15.03
CA VAL A 336 2.00 -12.05 -14.76
C VAL A 336 1.28 -12.96 -15.75
N VAL A 337 1.53 -12.77 -17.06
CA VAL A 337 0.92 -13.61 -18.11
C VAL A 337 1.29 -15.08 -17.91
N LYS A 338 2.58 -15.37 -17.73
CA LYS A 338 3.10 -16.73 -17.60
C LYS A 338 2.50 -17.45 -16.39
N ARG A 339 2.44 -16.80 -15.22
CA ARG A 339 1.91 -17.37 -13.97
C ARG A 339 0.43 -17.73 -14.12
N ILE A 340 -0.38 -16.80 -14.64
CA ILE A 340 -1.82 -17.04 -14.85
C ILE A 340 -2.06 -18.16 -15.88
N ILE A 341 -1.35 -18.16 -17.02
CA ILE A 341 -1.47 -19.22 -18.03
C ILE A 341 -1.09 -20.58 -17.44
N GLN A 342 0.01 -20.66 -16.69
CA GLN A 342 0.43 -21.91 -16.07
C GLN A 342 -0.62 -22.42 -15.09
N PHE A 343 -1.17 -21.53 -14.28
CA PHE A 343 -2.19 -21.89 -13.30
C PHE A 343 -3.49 -22.35 -13.97
N GLU A 344 -3.99 -21.60 -14.95
CA GLU A 344 -5.17 -21.98 -15.76
C GLU A 344 -4.94 -23.27 -16.58
N SER A 345 -3.68 -23.62 -16.83
CA SER A 345 -3.27 -24.90 -17.43
C SER A 345 -3.08 -26.02 -16.39
N ASN A 346 -3.62 -25.84 -15.19
CA ASN A 346 -3.56 -26.78 -14.07
C ASN A 346 -2.13 -27.13 -13.60
N ARG A 347 -1.16 -26.22 -13.81
CA ARG A 347 0.19 -26.40 -13.29
C ARG A 347 0.28 -25.85 -11.85
N PRO A 348 1.02 -26.53 -10.96
CA PRO A 348 1.32 -26.02 -9.63
C PRO A 348 1.92 -24.62 -9.69
N GLN A 349 1.51 -23.75 -8.76
CA GLN A 349 2.02 -22.37 -8.68
C GLN A 349 2.86 -22.18 -7.43
N HIS A 350 4.05 -21.63 -7.64
CA HIS A 350 5.01 -21.29 -6.58
C HIS A 350 5.17 -19.78 -6.42
N HIS A 351 4.65 -19.01 -7.38
CA HIS A 351 4.77 -17.55 -7.44
C HIS A 351 3.42 -16.84 -7.31
N LEU A 352 2.41 -17.58 -6.85
CA LEU A 352 1.08 -17.06 -6.56
C LEU A 352 0.70 -17.45 -5.14
N CYS A 353 0.32 -16.46 -4.34
CA CYS A 353 -0.43 -16.68 -3.11
C CYS A 353 -1.86 -16.99 -3.52
N ILE A 354 -2.42 -18.10 -3.07
CA ILE A 354 -3.80 -18.49 -3.36
C ILE A 354 -4.49 -18.67 -2.02
N VAL A 355 -5.48 -17.82 -1.75
CA VAL A 355 -6.23 -17.81 -0.50
C VAL A 355 -7.66 -18.24 -0.78
N LEU A 356 -8.14 -19.19 0.02
CA LEU A 356 -9.54 -19.59 0.04
C LEU A 356 -10.26 -18.78 1.11
N PRO A 357 -11.54 -18.42 0.90
CA PRO A 357 -12.31 -17.70 1.91
C PRO A 357 -12.48 -18.57 3.16
N THR A 358 -12.33 -17.96 4.33
CA THR A 358 -12.64 -18.63 5.59
C THR A 358 -14.14 -18.90 5.64
N ILE A 359 -14.52 -20.17 5.54
CA ILE A 359 -15.94 -20.60 5.60
C ILE A 359 -16.52 -20.11 6.93
N LYS A 360 -17.55 -19.25 6.87
CA LYS A 360 -18.41 -18.93 8.02
C LYS A 360 -19.64 -19.81 8.01
#